data_AF-Q6N9N9-F1
#
_entry.id   AF-Q6N9N9-F1
#
_cell.length_a   1.000
_cell.length_b   1.000
_cell.length_c   1.000
_cell.angle_alpha   90.00
_cell.angle_beta   90.00
_cell.angle_gamma   90.00
#
_symmetry.space_group_name_H-M   'P 1'
#
loop_
_entity.id
_entity.type
_entity.pdbx_description
1 polymer ?
#
loop_
_entity_poly.entity_id
_entity_poly.type
_entity_poly.pdbx_seq_one_letter_code
_entity_poly.pdbx_strand_id
1 'polypeptide(L)'
;MHDRNTPSALWTPPLNAPAERELCTDCGVSRMSDPKQCGQACQFIKPDYPAMERRVHGRNRDAATGDEAFFGPYRRMVQAAMKQPREGAQWTGITTTIAQRLLETGAVDAVIAMAPDPSDKWKPMPVLVTKPEGMAQCRGMRMGYAPSLALIEPAIAAGYKRLAVIGVPCQIYALRRLQDQLGLEKLYVIGTPCSDNTTTEAFHGFLDLLSDKPETITYLEFRADYHVELRFDDGNVKAIPFLLLPISKLPPDFFPITCRTCVDYTNTLADITVGYMGGRGEQWLLVRNERGEELLKLLGDDVRLSEPTSAGNRVAPVKGFLKNTELAAGGLPVRGMPNWLRPFMGWLMPKVGPRGIEFARARVEMKAVETVLHLRRHYKHKMKNMIPAHVWALVKPYGLEPQDGERRD
;
A
#
# COMPACT_ATOMS: atom_id res chain seq x y z
N MET A 1 28.45 -6.45 23.80
CA MET A 1 28.10 -5.32 24.68
C MET A 1 27.77 -4.13 23.79
N HIS A 2 26.49 -3.81 23.62
CA HIS A 2 26.11 -2.57 22.91
C HIS A 2 26.31 -1.40 23.88
N ASP A 3 27.15 -0.47 23.45
CA ASP A 3 27.39 0.79 24.12
C ASP A 3 26.07 1.58 24.24
N ARG A 4 25.61 1.81 25.48
CA ARG A 4 24.33 2.48 25.79
C ARG A 4 24.41 4.01 25.60
N ASN A 5 25.57 4.56 25.22
CA ASN A 5 25.79 6.00 25.06
C ASN A 5 25.86 6.49 23.61
N THR A 6 25.69 5.62 22.60
CA THR A 6 25.47 6.11 21.23
C THR A 6 23.96 6.34 21.04
N PRO A 7 23.49 7.55 20.72
CA PRO A 7 22.10 7.78 20.38
C PRO A 7 21.71 6.84 19.23
N SER A 8 20.77 5.93 19.48
CA SER A 8 20.29 4.97 18.51
C SER A 8 19.90 5.69 17.22
N ALA A 9 20.30 5.15 16.06
CA ALA A 9 20.01 5.75 14.75
C ALA A 9 18.50 5.83 14.45
N LEU A 10 17.70 5.03 15.16
CA LEU A 10 16.24 5.05 15.16
C LEU A 10 15.69 4.83 16.58
N TRP A 11 14.46 5.28 16.83
CA TRP A 11 13.78 5.05 18.10
C TRP A 11 12.25 5.00 17.91
N THR A 12 11.56 4.33 18.83
CA THR A 12 10.09 4.25 18.86
C THR A 12 9.60 4.94 20.14
N PRO A 13 8.85 6.05 20.05
CA PRO A 13 8.19 6.61 21.21
C PRO A 13 7.16 5.63 21.79
N PRO A 14 6.88 5.67 23.10
CA PRO A 14 5.74 4.98 23.67
C PRO A 14 4.45 5.35 22.94
N LEU A 15 3.62 4.35 22.63
CA LEU A 15 2.35 4.55 21.94
C LEU A 15 1.21 4.54 22.95
N ASN A 16 0.31 5.52 22.85
CA ASN A 16 -0.93 5.51 23.62
C ASN A 16 -1.83 4.33 23.20
N ALA A 17 -2.71 3.91 24.10
CA ALA A 17 -3.78 2.96 23.77
C ALA A 17 -4.66 3.53 22.65
N PRO A 18 -5.12 2.70 21.69
CA PRO A 18 -5.96 3.19 20.61
C PRO A 18 -7.38 3.44 21.13
N ALA A 19 -7.97 4.58 20.75
CA ALA A 19 -9.41 4.73 20.85
C ALA A 19 -10.10 3.75 19.88
N GLU A 20 -11.00 2.91 20.39
CA GLU A 20 -11.67 1.88 19.61
C GLU A 20 -12.53 2.48 18.49
N ARG A 21 -12.48 1.84 17.31
CA ARG A 21 -13.24 2.20 16.12
C ARG A 21 -13.58 0.92 15.36
N GLU A 22 -14.83 0.82 14.91
CA GLU A 22 -15.32 -0.33 14.13
C GLU A 22 -14.50 -0.58 12.85
N LEU A 23 -14.34 0.45 12.01
CA LEU A 23 -13.59 0.37 10.76
C LEU A 23 -12.20 0.99 10.93
N CYS A 24 -11.29 0.25 11.58
CA CYS A 24 -9.94 0.71 11.88
C CYS A 24 -8.86 -0.17 11.23
N THR A 25 -7.78 0.47 10.76
CA THR A 25 -6.51 -0.18 10.36
C THR A 25 -5.34 0.31 11.21
N ASP A 26 -5.67 0.96 12.33
CA ASP A 26 -4.73 1.58 13.26
C ASP A 26 -3.65 2.41 12.57
N CYS A 27 -4.04 3.43 11.79
CA CYS A 27 -3.09 4.33 11.13
C CYS A 27 -2.27 5.19 12.12
N GLY A 28 -2.72 5.29 13.38
CA GLY A 28 -2.07 6.04 14.46
C GLY A 28 -2.88 7.25 14.99
N VAL A 29 -3.84 7.78 14.22
CA VAL A 29 -4.62 8.97 14.66
C VAL A 29 -5.43 8.72 15.93
N SER A 30 -5.98 7.50 16.11
CA SER A 30 -6.72 7.13 17.32
C SER A 30 -5.84 7.04 18.58
N ARG A 31 -4.53 7.17 18.44
CA ARG A 31 -3.53 7.15 19.52
C ARG A 31 -2.89 8.53 19.75
N MET A 32 -3.19 9.51 18.91
CA MET A 32 -2.76 10.88 19.09
C MET A 32 -3.50 11.54 20.26
N SER A 33 -3.04 12.72 20.67
CA SER A 33 -3.59 13.50 21.78
C SER A 33 -5.11 13.75 21.67
N ASP A 34 -5.62 13.92 20.44
CA ASP A 34 -7.05 14.00 20.15
C ASP A 34 -7.51 12.89 19.19
N PRO A 35 -8.01 11.75 19.72
CA PRO A 35 -8.53 10.65 18.90
C PRO A 35 -9.83 10.98 18.17
N LYS A 36 -10.46 12.15 18.41
CA LYS A 36 -11.66 12.59 17.67
C LYS A 36 -11.29 13.06 16.26
N GLN A 37 -10.03 13.39 15.99
CA GLN A 37 -9.53 13.72 14.66
C GLN A 37 -9.79 12.61 13.62
N CYS A 38 -9.97 11.36 14.05
CA CYS A 38 -10.45 10.28 13.19
C CYS A 38 -11.72 10.66 12.42
N GLY A 39 -12.66 11.40 13.03
CA GLY A 39 -13.92 11.82 12.39
C GLY A 39 -13.75 12.71 11.16
N GLN A 40 -12.64 13.45 11.06
CA GLN A 40 -12.33 14.34 9.92
C GLN A 40 -11.24 13.79 8.99
N ALA A 41 -10.42 12.86 9.48
CA ALA A 41 -9.21 12.37 8.79
C ALA A 41 -9.32 10.94 8.26
N CYS A 42 -10.25 10.13 8.76
CA CYS A 42 -10.33 8.72 8.38
C CYS A 42 -10.98 8.52 7.00
N GLN A 43 -10.26 7.86 6.09
CA GLN A 43 -10.81 7.48 4.78
C GLN A 43 -11.94 6.45 4.84
N PHE A 44 -12.10 5.74 5.96
CA PHE A 44 -13.18 4.76 6.15
C PHE A 44 -14.44 5.38 6.75
N ILE A 45 -14.50 6.72 6.88
CA ILE A 45 -15.68 7.45 7.34
C ILE A 45 -16.29 8.25 6.19
N LYS A 46 -15.53 9.21 5.65
CA LYS A 46 -15.98 10.10 4.57
C LYS A 46 -14.79 10.70 3.81
N PRO A 47 -14.16 9.93 2.90
CA PRO A 47 -13.03 10.44 2.13
C PRO A 47 -13.46 11.53 1.12
N ASP A 48 -12.59 12.51 0.90
CA ASP A 48 -12.75 13.60 -0.07
C ASP A 48 -11.46 13.71 -0.91
N TYR A 49 -11.28 12.73 -1.80
CA TYR A 49 -10.13 12.70 -2.71
C TYR A 49 -10.05 13.94 -3.61
N PRO A 50 -11.14 14.48 -4.20
CA PRO A 50 -11.05 15.71 -4.99
C PRO A 50 -10.47 16.89 -4.20
N ALA A 51 -10.93 17.16 -2.97
CA ALA A 51 -10.35 18.25 -2.19
C ALA A 51 -8.89 17.99 -1.82
N MET A 52 -8.54 16.74 -1.49
CA MET A 52 -7.19 16.37 -1.10
C MET A 52 -6.21 16.38 -2.28
N GLU A 53 -6.64 15.97 -3.46
CA GLU A 53 -5.84 16.03 -4.68
C GLU A 53 -5.48 17.48 -5.03
N ARG A 54 -6.46 18.40 -5.02
CA ARG A 54 -6.16 19.84 -5.22
C ARG A 54 -5.17 20.37 -4.19
N ARG A 55 -5.35 20.00 -2.92
CA ARG A 55 -4.48 20.46 -1.84
C ARG A 55 -3.06 19.95 -2.01
N VAL A 56 -2.88 18.67 -2.35
CA VAL A 56 -1.57 18.02 -2.34
C VAL A 56 -0.82 18.21 -3.67
N HIS A 57 -1.54 18.22 -4.80
CA HIS A 57 -0.96 18.24 -6.15
C HIS A 57 -1.28 19.52 -6.93
N GLY A 58 -2.10 20.43 -6.38
CA GLY A 58 -2.55 21.65 -7.05
C GLY A 58 -3.69 21.44 -8.06
N ARG A 59 -4.11 20.19 -8.30
CA ARG A 59 -5.16 19.84 -9.26
C ARG A 59 -5.84 18.52 -8.92
N ASN A 60 -7.01 18.30 -9.53
CA ASN A 60 -7.67 17.00 -9.54
C ASN A 60 -7.07 16.07 -10.60
N ARG A 61 -7.39 14.77 -10.47
CA ARG A 61 -7.25 13.82 -11.58
C ARG A 61 -8.14 14.23 -12.76
N ASP A 62 -7.64 14.03 -13.96
CA ASP A 62 -8.39 14.18 -15.21
C ASP A 62 -8.47 12.82 -15.93
N ALA A 63 -9.68 12.28 -16.05
CA ALA A 63 -9.90 10.97 -16.65
C ALA A 63 -9.53 10.91 -18.15
N ALA A 64 -9.42 12.05 -18.84
CA ALA A 64 -8.97 12.12 -20.22
C ALA A 64 -7.44 12.13 -20.36
N THR A 65 -6.70 12.41 -19.27
CA THR A 65 -5.25 12.50 -19.26
C THR A 65 -4.62 11.16 -18.88
N GLY A 66 -4.00 10.50 -19.86
CA GLY A 66 -3.23 9.28 -19.64
C GLY A 66 -4.00 8.21 -18.85
N ASP A 67 -3.46 7.82 -17.69
CA ASP A 67 -4.04 6.81 -16.80
C ASP A 67 -4.56 7.37 -15.47
N GLU A 68 -4.81 8.67 -15.37
CA GLU A 68 -5.21 9.30 -14.10
C GLU A 68 -6.57 8.82 -13.56
N ALA A 69 -7.44 8.31 -14.44
CA ALA A 69 -8.65 7.62 -14.02
C ALA A 69 -8.37 6.46 -13.04
N PHE A 70 -7.24 5.76 -13.23
CA PHE A 70 -6.80 4.63 -12.42
C PHE A 70 -5.87 5.04 -11.29
N PHE A 71 -4.89 5.89 -11.59
CA PHE A 71 -3.74 6.11 -10.70
C PHE A 71 -3.74 7.47 -9.99
N GLY A 72 -4.79 8.28 -10.20
CA GLY A 72 -4.88 9.65 -9.70
C GLY A 72 -3.88 10.59 -10.39
N PRO A 73 -3.71 11.83 -9.89
CA PRO A 73 -2.79 12.80 -10.49
C PRO A 73 -1.34 12.30 -10.49
N TYR A 74 -0.68 12.39 -11.63
CA TYR A 74 0.77 12.20 -11.72
C TYR A 74 1.41 13.12 -12.76
N ARG A 75 2.73 13.32 -12.63
CA ARG A 75 3.59 14.01 -13.58
C ARG A 75 4.33 13.03 -14.46
N ARG A 76 4.85 11.95 -13.86
CA ARG A 76 5.58 10.89 -14.55
C ARG A 76 5.21 9.53 -13.99
N MET A 77 5.19 8.55 -14.89
CA MET A 77 5.06 7.14 -14.56
C MET A 77 6.24 6.41 -15.18
N VAL A 78 7.00 5.68 -14.38
CA VAL A 78 8.22 5.00 -14.84
C VAL A 78 8.35 3.62 -14.23
N GLN A 79 9.02 2.73 -14.95
CA GLN A 79 9.59 1.51 -14.40
C GLN A 79 10.98 1.84 -13.85
N ALA A 80 11.32 1.33 -12.67
CA ALA A 80 12.52 1.72 -11.95
C ALA A 80 13.15 0.58 -11.17
N ALA A 81 14.48 0.57 -11.13
CA ALA A 81 15.27 -0.30 -10.26
C ALA A 81 16.55 0.40 -9.85
N MET A 82 17.01 0.22 -8.60
CA MET A 82 18.37 0.58 -8.23
C MET A 82 19.36 -0.24 -9.08
N LYS A 83 20.38 0.41 -9.64
CA LYS A 83 21.46 -0.27 -10.37
C LYS A 83 22.20 -1.26 -9.47
N GLN A 84 22.35 -0.91 -8.19
CA GLN A 84 22.82 -1.79 -7.13
C GLN A 84 21.71 -2.00 -6.09
N PRO A 85 20.99 -3.14 -6.13
CA PRO A 85 19.98 -3.47 -5.14
C PRO A 85 20.52 -3.45 -3.71
N ARG A 86 19.77 -2.87 -2.78
CA ARG A 86 20.15 -2.83 -1.36
C ARG A 86 19.76 -4.13 -0.67
N GLU A 87 20.72 -4.76 0.02
CA GLU A 87 20.47 -5.95 0.82
C GLU A 87 19.34 -5.73 1.84
N GLY A 88 18.47 -6.73 1.99
CA GLY A 88 17.30 -6.71 2.86
C GLY A 88 16.11 -5.88 2.33
N ALA A 89 16.23 -5.20 1.19
CA ALA A 89 15.12 -4.46 0.61
C ALA A 89 14.05 -5.39 0.01
N GLN A 90 12.79 -4.95 0.05
CA GLN A 90 11.67 -5.70 -0.53
C GLN A 90 11.79 -5.86 -2.06
N TRP A 91 12.46 -4.93 -2.71
CA TRP A 91 12.76 -4.98 -4.14
C TRP A 91 14.22 -4.57 -4.32
N THR A 92 14.47 -3.36 -4.83
CA THR A 92 15.84 -2.87 -5.05
C THR A 92 16.29 -1.82 -4.04
N GLY A 93 15.37 -1.31 -3.22
CA GLY A 93 15.68 -0.35 -2.14
C GLY A 93 15.49 1.13 -2.52
N ILE A 94 14.63 1.43 -3.49
CA ILE A 94 14.30 2.81 -3.90
C ILE A 94 13.80 3.63 -2.70
N THR A 95 12.74 3.17 -2.01
CA THR A 95 12.13 3.88 -0.87
C THR A 95 13.13 4.23 0.23
N THR A 96 13.92 3.25 0.65
CA THR A 96 14.90 3.44 1.73
C THR A 96 16.06 4.32 1.28
N THR A 97 16.49 4.24 0.01
CA THR A 97 17.53 5.12 -0.53
C THR A 97 17.06 6.57 -0.58
N ILE A 98 15.83 6.85 -1.07
CA ILE A 98 15.28 8.21 -1.08
C ILE A 98 15.28 8.80 0.34
N ALA A 99 14.71 8.07 1.31
CA ALA A 99 14.64 8.53 2.70
C ALA A 99 16.02 8.71 3.33
N GLN A 100 16.97 7.84 3.03
CA GLN A 100 18.36 7.98 3.47
C GLN A 100 18.99 9.27 2.91
N ARG A 101 18.83 9.55 1.59
CA ARG A 101 19.37 10.78 0.97
C ARG A 101 18.73 12.05 1.54
N LEU A 102 17.45 12.02 1.91
CA LEU A 102 16.81 13.16 2.58
C LEU A 102 17.47 13.51 3.92
N LEU A 103 17.86 12.49 4.70
CA LEU A 103 18.61 12.68 5.94
C LEU A 103 20.05 13.14 5.67
N GLU A 104 20.75 12.53 4.71
CA GLU A 104 22.14 12.89 4.36
C GLU A 104 22.28 14.34 3.91
N THR A 105 21.30 14.83 3.15
CA THR A 105 21.28 16.21 2.64
C THR A 105 20.75 17.21 3.66
N GLY A 106 20.26 16.74 4.82
CA GLY A 106 19.58 17.57 5.80
C GLY A 106 18.29 18.20 5.28
N ALA A 107 17.66 17.64 4.24
CA ALA A 107 16.38 18.10 3.71
C ALA A 107 15.21 17.84 4.67
N VAL A 108 15.38 16.84 5.55
CA VAL A 108 14.47 16.53 6.66
C VAL A 108 15.28 16.30 7.94
N ASP A 109 14.65 16.54 9.09
CA ASP A 109 15.24 16.27 10.40
C ASP A 109 15.02 14.81 10.82
N ALA A 110 13.90 14.22 10.40
CA ALA A 110 13.53 12.86 10.74
C ALA A 110 12.66 12.19 9.66
N VAL A 111 12.74 10.87 9.60
CA VAL A 111 11.87 10.01 8.78
C VAL A 111 11.01 9.15 9.70
N ILE A 112 9.69 9.18 9.50
CA ILE A 112 8.78 8.18 10.08
C ILE A 112 8.76 6.98 9.12
N ALA A 113 9.23 5.84 9.60
CA ALA A 113 9.37 4.59 8.85
C ALA A 113 8.93 3.37 9.68
N MET A 114 9.11 2.19 9.13
CA MET A 114 8.81 0.91 9.79
C MET A 114 10.08 0.07 9.95
N ALA A 115 10.34 -0.38 11.17
CA ALA A 115 11.32 -1.41 11.49
C ALA A 115 10.60 -2.75 11.81
N PRO A 116 11.31 -3.89 11.81
CA PRO A 116 10.76 -5.11 12.38
C PRO A 116 10.65 -4.98 13.91
N ASP A 117 9.62 -5.55 14.51
CA ASP A 117 9.60 -5.76 15.95
C ASP A 117 10.77 -6.69 16.34
N PRO A 118 11.52 -6.40 17.42
CA PRO A 118 12.63 -7.25 17.86
C PRO A 118 12.25 -8.70 18.14
N SER A 119 10.97 -8.96 18.47
CA SER A 119 10.43 -10.30 18.72
C SER A 119 9.80 -10.96 17.50
N ASP A 120 9.55 -10.21 16.43
CA ASP A 120 8.89 -10.71 15.21
C ASP A 120 9.26 -9.86 13.98
N LYS A 121 10.01 -10.47 13.05
CA LYS A 121 10.49 -9.83 11.81
C LYS A 121 9.38 -9.32 10.90
N TRP A 122 8.18 -9.89 10.97
CA TRP A 122 7.04 -9.49 10.14
C TRP A 122 6.22 -8.39 10.79
N LYS A 123 6.17 -8.36 12.12
CA LYS A 123 5.40 -7.38 12.87
C LYS A 123 5.93 -5.98 12.63
N PRO A 124 5.08 -5.02 12.22
CA PRO A 124 5.51 -3.65 12.00
C PRO A 124 5.75 -2.94 13.34
N MET A 125 6.91 -2.29 13.45
CA MET A 125 7.21 -1.36 14.53
C MET A 125 7.48 0.03 13.94
N PRO A 126 6.57 1.00 14.11
CA PRO A 126 6.82 2.37 13.70
C PRO A 126 8.05 2.96 14.41
N VAL A 127 8.90 3.64 13.65
CA VAL A 127 10.15 4.25 14.16
C VAL A 127 10.34 5.66 13.61
N LEU A 128 11.00 6.50 14.40
CA LEU A 128 11.62 7.75 13.97
C LEU A 128 13.09 7.50 13.69
N VAL A 129 13.53 7.79 12.47
CA VAL A 129 14.92 7.68 12.02
C VAL A 129 15.50 9.08 11.85
N THR A 130 16.60 9.37 12.54
CA THR A 130 17.24 10.71 12.51
C THR A 130 18.66 10.68 11.99
N LYS A 131 19.22 9.47 11.78
CA LYS A 131 20.52 9.27 11.16
C LYS A 131 20.39 8.44 9.89
N PRO A 132 21.05 8.82 8.77
CA PRO A 132 20.94 8.11 7.49
C PRO A 132 21.13 6.59 7.58
N GLU A 133 22.13 6.14 8.32
CA GLU A 133 22.46 4.72 8.49
C GLU A 133 21.33 3.90 9.13
N GLY A 134 20.44 4.55 9.89
CA GLY A 134 19.26 3.90 10.49
C GLY A 134 18.26 3.40 9.45
N MET A 135 18.24 3.97 8.24
CA MET A 135 17.32 3.55 7.17
C MET A 135 17.56 2.11 6.70
N ALA A 136 18.76 1.55 6.92
CA ALA A 136 19.06 0.16 6.60
C ALA A 136 18.19 -0.82 7.41
N GLN A 137 17.84 -0.47 8.65
CA GLN A 137 17.02 -1.29 9.54
C GLN A 137 15.53 -1.28 9.16
N CYS A 138 15.12 -0.33 8.30
CA CYS A 138 13.74 -0.18 7.85
C CYS A 138 13.45 -0.91 6.52
N ARG A 139 14.37 -1.76 6.05
CA ARG A 139 14.25 -2.45 4.76
C ARG A 139 13.34 -3.68 4.87
N GLY A 140 12.62 -3.94 3.78
CA GLY A 140 11.70 -5.08 3.65
C GLY A 140 10.26 -4.73 4.00
N MET A 141 9.35 -5.64 3.67
CA MET A 141 7.93 -5.51 4.00
C MET A 141 7.66 -5.95 5.45
N ARG A 142 6.67 -5.30 6.07
CA ARG A 142 6.05 -5.72 7.34
C ARG A 142 4.57 -5.93 7.12
N MET A 143 3.99 -6.91 7.80
CA MET A 143 2.59 -7.30 7.66
C MET A 143 1.91 -7.16 9.02
N GLY A 144 0.83 -6.39 9.06
CA GLY A 144 0.23 -5.95 10.31
C GLY A 144 -0.28 -4.51 10.25
N TYR A 145 -1.04 -4.11 11.27
CA TYR A 145 -1.41 -2.71 11.44
C TYR A 145 -0.26 -1.91 12.05
N ALA A 146 -0.02 -0.72 11.50
CA ALA A 146 1.14 0.10 11.81
C ALA A 146 0.70 1.53 12.17
N PRO A 147 0.68 1.91 13.47
CA PRO A 147 0.25 3.23 13.92
C PRO A 147 1.29 4.33 13.67
N SER A 148 1.79 4.45 12.43
CA SER A 148 2.82 5.40 12.00
C SER A 148 2.53 6.86 12.40
N LEU A 149 1.27 7.29 12.29
CA LEU A 149 0.91 8.69 12.54
C LEU A 149 0.95 9.05 14.03
N ALA A 150 0.95 8.05 14.92
CA ALA A 150 1.12 8.30 16.36
C ALA A 150 2.51 8.85 16.70
N LEU A 151 3.49 8.73 15.79
CA LEU A 151 4.85 9.25 15.95
C LEU A 151 4.96 10.74 15.63
N ILE A 152 3.95 11.36 15.02
CA ILE A 152 4.01 12.75 14.56
C ILE A 152 4.11 13.73 15.73
N GLU A 153 3.22 13.61 16.72
CA GLU A 153 3.24 14.48 17.90
C GLU A 153 4.55 14.33 18.69
N PRO A 154 5.05 13.11 19.00
CA PRO A 154 6.39 12.93 19.57
C PRO A 154 7.52 13.53 18.74
N ALA A 155 7.47 13.43 17.40
CA ALA A 155 8.49 14.00 16.54
C ALA A 155 8.52 15.54 16.62
N ILE A 156 7.34 16.17 16.58
CA ILE A 156 7.18 17.62 16.71
C ILE A 156 7.62 18.09 18.09
N ALA A 157 7.26 17.35 19.15
CA ALA A 157 7.68 17.64 20.53
C ALA A 157 9.20 17.52 20.73
N ALA A 158 9.85 16.63 19.99
CA ALA A 158 11.31 16.52 19.93
C ALA A 158 11.99 17.62 19.09
N GLY A 159 11.21 18.56 18.53
CA GLY A 159 11.72 19.69 17.77
C GLY A 159 11.89 19.45 16.27
N TYR A 160 11.51 18.28 15.74
CA TYR A 160 11.59 18.00 14.31
C TYR A 160 10.44 18.71 13.56
N LYS A 161 10.79 19.54 12.57
CA LYS A 161 9.84 20.37 11.81
C LYS A 161 9.79 20.03 10.34
N ARG A 162 10.82 19.35 9.83
CA ARG A 162 10.95 18.89 8.45
C ARG A 162 10.93 17.36 8.47
N LEU A 163 9.83 16.76 8.04
CA LEU A 163 9.64 15.31 8.14
C LEU A 163 9.55 14.66 6.76
N ALA A 164 10.01 13.41 6.67
CA ALA A 164 9.56 12.48 5.65
C ALA A 164 8.70 11.39 6.28
N VAL A 165 7.65 10.96 5.60
CA VAL A 165 6.80 9.84 6.04
C VAL A 165 6.77 8.78 4.94
N ILE A 166 7.15 7.55 5.31
CA ILE A 166 6.94 6.36 4.48
C ILE A 166 5.66 5.68 4.98
N GLY A 167 4.66 5.53 4.11
CA GLY A 167 3.38 5.00 4.54
C GLY A 167 2.51 4.45 3.43
N VAL A 168 1.48 3.71 3.85
CA VAL A 168 0.45 3.14 2.99
C VAL A 168 -0.74 4.12 2.84
N PRO A 169 -1.66 3.91 1.88
CA PRO A 169 -2.69 4.88 1.52
C PRO A 169 -3.57 5.36 2.69
N CYS A 170 -3.99 4.45 3.58
CA CYS A 170 -4.83 4.82 4.72
C CYS A 170 -4.15 5.78 5.72
N GLN A 171 -2.84 5.63 5.89
CA GLN A 171 -2.02 6.52 6.71
C GLN A 171 -1.80 7.85 5.99
N ILE A 172 -1.44 7.81 4.71
CA ILE A 172 -1.15 9.04 3.96
C ILE A 172 -2.40 9.90 3.79
N TYR A 173 -3.57 9.31 3.56
CA TYR A 173 -4.82 10.05 3.52
C TYR A 173 -5.06 10.82 4.83
N ALA A 174 -4.95 10.14 5.98
CA ALA A 174 -5.14 10.78 7.28
C ALA A 174 -4.08 11.85 7.56
N LEU A 175 -2.81 11.59 7.24
CA LEU A 175 -1.72 12.56 7.35
C LEU A 175 -2.04 13.84 6.56
N ARG A 176 -2.44 13.73 5.30
CA ARG A 176 -2.75 14.89 4.45
C ARG A 176 -3.99 15.66 4.91
N ARG A 177 -4.95 14.99 5.54
CA ARG A 177 -6.11 15.64 6.17
C ARG A 177 -5.74 16.49 7.38
N LEU A 178 -4.73 16.07 8.13
CA LEU A 178 -4.29 16.72 9.37
C LEU A 178 -3.10 17.67 9.15
N GLN A 179 -2.43 17.59 8.00
CA GLN A 179 -1.15 18.25 7.71
C GLN A 179 -1.08 19.71 8.15
N ASP A 180 -2.09 20.52 7.86
CA ASP A 180 -2.11 21.96 8.15
C ASP A 180 -2.14 22.27 9.66
N GLN A 181 -2.58 21.31 10.48
CA GLN A 181 -2.66 21.43 11.95
C GLN A 181 -1.35 21.01 12.63
N LEU A 182 -0.43 20.37 11.90
CA LEU A 182 0.80 19.81 12.46
C LEU A 182 1.92 20.84 12.63
N GLY A 183 1.84 22.00 11.98
CA GLY A 183 2.88 23.03 12.07
C GLY A 183 4.26 22.58 11.56
N LEU A 184 4.28 21.70 10.56
CA LEU A 184 5.51 21.26 9.88
C LEU A 184 5.97 22.32 8.87
N GLU A 185 7.27 22.57 8.82
CA GLU A 185 7.89 23.45 7.82
C GLU A 185 8.01 22.77 6.45
N LYS A 186 8.28 21.45 6.47
CA LYS A 186 8.39 20.64 5.26
C LYS A 186 7.88 19.24 5.55
N LEU A 187 7.14 18.69 4.59
CA LEU A 187 6.70 17.29 4.61
C LEU A 187 6.93 16.65 3.23
N TYR A 188 7.72 15.58 3.20
CA TYR A 188 7.82 14.66 2.07
C TYR A 188 7.05 13.38 2.38
N VAL A 189 6.33 12.86 1.39
CA VAL A 189 5.62 11.58 1.52
C VAL A 189 6.07 10.59 0.45
N ILE A 190 6.67 9.49 0.90
CA ILE A 190 7.06 8.35 0.06
C ILE A 190 6.01 7.27 0.28
N GLY A 191 5.05 7.18 -0.65
CA GLY A 191 3.96 6.22 -0.57
C GLY A 191 4.34 4.85 -1.12
N THR A 192 3.77 3.79 -0.56
CA THR A 192 3.72 2.47 -1.20
C THR A 192 2.26 2.11 -1.52
N PRO A 193 1.98 1.37 -2.61
CA PRO A 193 0.64 0.87 -2.87
C PRO A 193 0.27 -0.21 -1.84
N CYS A 194 -1.02 -0.33 -1.52
CA CYS A 194 -1.52 -1.36 -0.60
C CYS A 194 -2.99 -1.69 -0.87
N SER A 195 -3.36 -2.97 -0.85
CA SER A 195 -4.74 -3.44 -1.00
C SER A 195 -5.18 -4.39 0.10
N ASP A 196 -4.34 -5.38 0.44
CA ASP A 196 -4.78 -6.60 1.14
C ASP A 196 -3.88 -6.86 2.35
N ASN A 197 -3.88 -5.94 3.31
CA ASN A 197 -3.19 -6.10 4.59
C ASN A 197 -4.05 -6.92 5.58
N THR A 198 -3.42 -7.43 6.64
CA THR A 198 -4.08 -8.18 7.72
C THR A 198 -3.31 -7.98 9.03
N THR A 199 -3.73 -8.61 10.13
CA THR A 199 -2.96 -8.63 11.37
C THR A 199 -1.73 -9.52 11.23
N THR A 200 -0.70 -9.27 12.04
CA THR A 200 0.51 -10.09 12.00
C THR A 200 0.23 -11.56 12.32
N GLU A 201 -0.68 -11.81 13.27
CA GLU A 201 -1.08 -13.15 13.71
C GLU A 201 -1.76 -13.92 12.57
N ALA A 202 -2.71 -13.27 11.88
CA ALA A 202 -3.34 -13.87 10.71
C ALA A 202 -2.30 -14.14 9.61
N PHE A 203 -1.37 -13.21 9.38
CA PHE A 203 -0.30 -13.37 8.40
C PHE A 203 0.59 -14.59 8.68
N HIS A 204 0.96 -14.84 9.94
CA HIS A 204 1.67 -16.09 10.31
C HIS A 204 0.86 -17.34 9.96
N GLY A 205 -0.44 -17.34 10.23
CA GLY A 205 -1.33 -18.42 9.80
C GLY A 205 -1.39 -18.61 8.27
N PHE A 206 -1.16 -17.56 7.49
CA PHE A 206 -0.98 -17.69 6.03
C PHE A 206 0.37 -18.30 5.66
N LEU A 207 1.47 -17.92 6.34
CA LEU A 207 2.79 -18.52 6.12
C LEU A 207 2.78 -20.04 6.40
N ASP A 208 2.09 -20.47 7.46
CA ASP A 208 1.91 -21.89 7.81
C ASP A 208 1.27 -22.71 6.67
N LEU A 209 0.47 -22.07 5.81
CA LEU A 209 -0.15 -22.74 4.66
C LEU A 209 0.78 -22.84 3.44
N LEU A 210 1.93 -22.13 3.43
CA LEU A 210 2.83 -22.04 2.28
C LEU A 210 4.10 -22.89 2.41
N SER A 211 4.49 -23.24 3.64
CA SER A 211 5.73 -23.95 3.96
C SER A 211 5.55 -24.82 5.22
N ASP A 212 6.22 -25.98 5.25
CA ASP A 212 6.33 -26.81 6.46
C ASP A 212 7.32 -26.22 7.49
N LYS A 213 8.09 -25.21 7.08
CA LYS A 213 9.00 -24.40 7.90
C LYS A 213 8.71 -22.91 7.65
N PRO A 214 7.59 -22.38 8.16
CA PRO A 214 7.20 -20.98 7.92
C PRO A 214 8.15 -19.97 8.58
N GLU A 215 8.78 -20.34 9.69
CA GLU A 215 9.70 -19.50 10.47
C GLU A 215 10.97 -19.11 9.72
N THR A 216 11.40 -19.91 8.74
CA THR A 216 12.58 -19.66 7.91
C THR A 216 12.28 -18.71 6.75
N ILE A 217 11.01 -18.38 6.48
CA ILE A 217 10.64 -17.43 5.41
C ILE A 217 11.12 -16.03 5.82
N THR A 218 11.94 -15.40 4.97
CA THR A 218 12.52 -14.06 5.17
C THR A 218 11.95 -13.03 4.20
N TYR A 219 11.25 -13.49 3.15
CA TYR A 219 10.71 -12.65 2.10
C TYR A 219 9.41 -13.23 1.55
N LEU A 220 8.45 -12.36 1.27
CA LEU A 220 7.22 -12.69 0.57
C LEU A 220 6.83 -11.52 -0.32
N GLU A 221 6.49 -11.79 -1.59
CA GLU A 221 5.96 -10.77 -2.50
C GLU A 221 4.94 -11.35 -3.47
N PHE A 222 3.81 -10.65 -3.65
CA PHE A 222 2.81 -10.98 -4.66
C PHE A 222 3.15 -10.25 -5.96
N ARG A 223 3.87 -10.90 -6.85
CA ARG A 223 4.44 -10.27 -8.04
C ARG A 223 3.41 -10.04 -9.16
N ALA A 224 3.72 -9.11 -10.05
CA ALA A 224 2.90 -8.79 -11.23
C ALA A 224 2.85 -9.91 -12.29
N ASP A 225 3.63 -10.99 -12.12
CA ASP A 225 3.65 -12.17 -12.99
C ASP A 225 2.81 -13.33 -12.46
N TYR A 226 1.83 -13.04 -11.58
CA TYR A 226 0.90 -14.02 -11.01
C TYR A 226 1.54 -15.09 -10.11
N HIS A 227 2.72 -14.81 -9.55
CA HIS A 227 3.40 -15.69 -8.59
C HIS A 227 3.61 -14.98 -7.26
N VAL A 228 3.53 -15.76 -6.18
CA VAL A 228 4.07 -15.38 -4.88
C VAL A 228 5.50 -15.88 -4.80
N GLU A 229 6.44 -14.97 -4.63
CA GLU A 229 7.83 -15.31 -4.37
C GLU A 229 8.06 -15.41 -2.87
N LEU A 230 8.65 -16.50 -2.43
CA LEU A 230 9.14 -16.73 -1.08
C LEU A 230 10.66 -16.89 -1.11
N ARG A 231 11.36 -16.28 -0.15
CA ARG A 231 12.77 -16.57 0.09
C ARG A 231 12.95 -17.03 1.53
N PHE A 232 13.94 -17.88 1.72
CA PHE A 232 14.25 -18.52 3.00
C PHE A 232 15.61 -18.06 3.52
N ASP A 233 15.88 -18.26 4.80
CA ASP A 233 17.15 -17.90 5.46
C ASP A 233 18.36 -18.73 4.98
N ASP A 234 18.12 -19.91 4.42
CA ASP A 234 19.13 -20.75 3.75
C ASP A 234 19.42 -20.33 2.30
N GLY A 235 18.76 -19.27 1.80
CA GLY A 235 18.92 -18.75 0.45
C GLY A 235 18.02 -19.41 -0.61
N ASN A 236 17.21 -20.41 -0.24
CA ASN A 236 16.25 -21.01 -1.17
C ASN A 236 15.20 -19.99 -1.63
N VAL A 237 14.70 -20.17 -2.85
CA VAL A 237 13.64 -19.35 -3.45
C VAL A 237 12.54 -20.25 -3.99
N LYS A 238 11.28 -19.95 -3.65
CA LYS A 238 10.09 -20.67 -4.13
C LYS A 238 9.14 -19.68 -4.79
N ALA A 239 8.64 -20.02 -5.98
CA ALA A 239 7.61 -19.25 -6.68
C ALA A 239 6.32 -20.06 -6.77
N ILE A 240 5.23 -19.56 -6.19
CA ILE A 240 3.93 -20.24 -6.14
C ILE A 240 2.94 -19.49 -7.04
N PRO A 241 2.39 -20.11 -8.10
CA PRO A 241 1.34 -19.49 -8.90
C PRO A 241 0.12 -19.11 -8.05
N PHE A 242 -0.49 -17.95 -8.29
CA PHE A 242 -1.67 -17.47 -7.53
C PHE A 242 -2.82 -18.49 -7.49
N LEU A 243 -3.04 -19.22 -8.59
CA LEU A 243 -4.09 -20.24 -8.67
C LEU A 243 -3.84 -21.44 -7.73
N LEU A 244 -2.60 -21.64 -7.28
CA LEU A 244 -2.22 -22.71 -6.37
C LEU A 244 -2.14 -22.25 -4.92
N LEU A 245 -2.36 -20.95 -4.65
CA LEU A 245 -2.40 -20.46 -3.28
C LEU A 245 -3.61 -21.04 -2.53
N PRO A 246 -3.44 -21.41 -1.25
CA PRO A 246 -4.50 -21.99 -0.43
C PRO A 246 -5.48 -20.93 0.12
N ILE A 247 -5.86 -19.93 -0.68
CA ILE A 247 -6.72 -18.80 -0.25
C ILE A 247 -8.06 -19.29 0.29
N SER A 248 -8.60 -20.39 -0.24
CA SER A 248 -9.86 -20.98 0.24
C SER A 248 -9.79 -21.57 1.65
N LYS A 249 -8.58 -21.76 2.19
CA LYS A 249 -8.35 -22.23 3.57
C LYS A 249 -8.22 -21.06 4.56
N LEU A 250 -8.11 -19.82 4.07
CA LEU A 250 -8.03 -18.64 4.93
C LEU A 250 -9.39 -18.37 5.59
N PRO A 251 -9.39 -17.87 6.83
CA PRO A 251 -10.64 -17.50 7.49
C PRO A 251 -11.34 -16.36 6.73
N PRO A 252 -12.69 -16.27 6.78
CA PRO A 252 -13.45 -15.27 6.02
C PRO A 252 -13.10 -13.82 6.34
N ASP A 253 -12.56 -13.56 7.52
CA ASP A 253 -12.13 -12.25 8.03
C ASP A 253 -10.61 -12.01 7.91
N PHE A 254 -9.87 -12.93 7.28
CA PHE A 254 -8.42 -12.78 7.05
C PHE A 254 -8.06 -11.42 6.50
N PHE A 255 -8.80 -10.96 5.48
CA PHE A 255 -8.72 -9.57 5.04
C PHE A 255 -9.82 -8.77 5.72
N PRO A 256 -9.47 -7.76 6.54
CA PRO A 256 -10.45 -6.95 7.23
C PRO A 256 -11.28 -6.17 6.22
N ILE A 257 -12.52 -5.84 6.59
CA ILE A 257 -13.43 -5.09 5.71
C ILE A 257 -12.83 -3.75 5.27
N THR A 258 -12.02 -3.11 6.11
CA THR A 258 -11.28 -1.89 5.80
C THR A 258 -10.33 -2.09 4.62
N CYS A 259 -9.51 -3.14 4.62
CA CYS A 259 -8.66 -3.45 3.48
C CYS A 259 -9.48 -3.80 2.24
N ARG A 260 -10.51 -4.65 2.35
CA ARG A 260 -11.40 -5.01 1.23
C ARG A 260 -12.14 -3.82 0.59
N THR A 261 -12.32 -2.75 1.36
CA THR A 261 -13.09 -1.56 0.95
C THR A 261 -12.23 -0.30 0.82
N CYS A 262 -10.91 -0.46 0.79
CA CYS A 262 -9.98 0.65 0.57
C CYS A 262 -10.13 1.20 -0.85
N VAL A 263 -10.29 2.53 -0.95
CA VAL A 263 -10.59 3.24 -2.20
C VAL A 263 -9.35 3.85 -2.88
N ASP A 264 -8.16 3.58 -2.35
CA ASP A 264 -6.90 4.13 -2.86
C ASP A 264 -5.78 3.10 -2.80
N TYR A 265 -5.75 2.18 -3.77
CA TYR A 265 -4.67 1.20 -3.87
C TYR A 265 -3.32 1.89 -4.17
N THR A 266 -3.33 2.98 -4.93
CA THR A 266 -2.12 3.54 -5.54
C THR A 266 -1.42 4.58 -4.66
N ASN A 267 -1.97 4.87 -3.48
CA ASN A 267 -1.47 5.91 -2.57
C ASN A 267 -1.47 7.28 -3.26
N THR A 268 -2.66 7.71 -3.69
CA THR A 268 -2.88 8.86 -4.57
C THR A 268 -2.31 10.15 -3.99
N LEU A 269 -2.30 10.29 -2.67
CA LEU A 269 -1.91 11.53 -1.98
C LEU A 269 -0.42 11.57 -1.52
N ALA A 270 0.39 10.61 -1.97
CA ALA A 270 1.84 10.65 -1.80
C ALA A 270 2.50 11.72 -2.68
N ASP A 271 3.77 12.07 -2.43
CA ASP A 271 4.55 12.88 -3.37
C ASP A 271 5.15 11.99 -4.47
N ILE A 272 5.60 10.80 -4.08
CA ILE A 272 5.98 9.71 -4.99
C ILE A 272 5.40 8.39 -4.45
N THR A 273 4.78 7.59 -5.31
CA THR A 273 4.43 6.19 -5.00
C THR A 273 5.51 5.28 -5.55
N VAL A 274 6.06 4.41 -4.69
CA VAL A 274 7.03 3.37 -5.04
C VAL A 274 6.36 2.01 -4.87
N GLY A 275 6.11 1.31 -5.97
CA GLY A 275 5.38 0.04 -5.98
C GLY A 275 5.95 -0.98 -6.96
N TYR A 276 5.13 -1.95 -7.35
CA TYR A 276 5.52 -3.01 -8.30
C TYR A 276 4.47 -3.25 -9.39
N MET A 277 3.23 -2.78 -9.20
CA MET A 277 2.06 -3.22 -9.96
C MET A 277 2.19 -2.95 -11.47
N GLY A 278 2.75 -1.80 -11.84
CA GLY A 278 3.01 -1.41 -13.22
C GLY A 278 4.35 -1.91 -13.78
N GLY A 279 5.13 -2.65 -12.98
CA GLY A 279 6.42 -3.22 -13.35
C GLY A 279 6.30 -4.55 -14.08
N ARG A 280 7.43 -5.05 -14.60
CA ARG A 280 7.59 -6.36 -15.21
C ARG A 280 8.73 -7.17 -14.58
N GLY A 281 8.93 -6.99 -13.27
CA GLY A 281 10.05 -7.55 -12.52
C GLY A 281 10.92 -6.47 -11.86
N GLU A 282 10.73 -5.22 -12.27
CA GLU A 282 11.21 -4.03 -11.56
C GLU A 282 10.09 -3.31 -10.81
N GLN A 283 10.46 -2.25 -10.08
CA GLN A 283 9.51 -1.41 -9.37
C GLN A 283 8.81 -0.45 -10.35
N TRP A 284 7.67 0.08 -9.93
CA TRP A 284 6.87 1.05 -10.64
C TRP A 284 6.75 2.31 -9.81
N LEU A 285 7.08 3.46 -10.40
CA LEU A 285 7.00 4.75 -9.73
C LEU A 285 5.91 5.62 -10.35
N LEU A 286 5.11 6.24 -9.49
CA LEU A 286 4.26 7.38 -9.84
C LEU A 286 4.85 8.62 -9.16
N VAL A 287 5.40 9.53 -9.96
CA VAL A 287 5.86 10.84 -9.49
C VAL A 287 4.68 11.78 -9.56
N ARG A 288 4.16 12.22 -8.41
CA ARG A 288 2.81 12.82 -8.33
C ARG A 288 2.79 14.34 -8.42
N ASN A 289 3.83 14.98 -7.87
CA ASN A 289 3.96 16.43 -7.82
C ASN A 289 5.46 16.82 -7.84
N GLU A 290 5.75 18.11 -7.70
CA GLU A 290 7.12 18.64 -7.71
C GLU A 290 7.99 18.06 -6.59
N ARG A 291 7.43 17.89 -5.38
CA ARG A 291 8.13 17.19 -4.29
C ARG A 291 8.48 15.76 -4.70
N GLY A 292 7.63 15.08 -5.44
CA GLY A 292 7.93 13.76 -6.01
C GLY A 292 9.11 13.77 -6.98
N GLU A 293 9.23 14.80 -7.81
CA GLU A 293 10.38 14.97 -8.73
C GLU A 293 11.67 15.24 -7.95
N GLU A 294 11.61 16.04 -6.88
CA GLU A 294 12.73 16.23 -5.95
C GLU A 294 13.18 14.89 -5.36
N LEU A 295 12.23 14.06 -4.89
CA LEU A 295 12.51 12.73 -4.33
C LEU A 295 13.13 11.77 -5.35
N LEU A 296 12.63 11.75 -6.58
CA LEU A 296 13.21 10.93 -7.64
C LEU A 296 14.64 11.40 -8.00
N LYS A 297 14.85 12.72 -8.06
CA LYS A 297 16.15 13.31 -8.38
C LYS A 297 17.24 12.95 -7.37
N LEU A 298 16.89 12.73 -6.10
CA LEU A 298 17.85 12.28 -5.07
C LEU A 298 18.52 10.94 -5.41
N LEU A 299 17.89 10.11 -6.24
CA LEU A 299 18.49 8.85 -6.68
C LEU A 299 19.58 9.05 -7.75
N GLY A 300 19.56 10.17 -8.49
CA GLY A 300 20.53 10.49 -9.53
C GLY A 300 20.80 9.31 -10.48
N ASP A 301 22.08 9.00 -10.68
CA ASP A 301 22.51 7.88 -11.51
C ASP A 301 22.44 6.52 -10.82
N ASP A 302 22.04 6.43 -9.54
CA ASP A 302 21.92 5.14 -8.85
C ASP A 302 20.68 4.35 -9.31
N VAL A 303 19.73 4.98 -10.03
CA VAL A 303 18.50 4.36 -10.52
C VAL A 303 18.50 4.18 -12.03
N ARG A 304 18.02 3.03 -12.50
CA ARG A 304 17.66 2.79 -13.89
C ARG A 304 16.18 3.08 -14.05
N LEU A 305 15.84 3.95 -15.01
CA LEU A 305 14.47 4.29 -15.36
C LEU A 305 14.16 3.83 -16.79
N SER A 306 12.94 3.34 -17.01
CA SER A 306 12.42 3.03 -18.34
C SER A 306 10.96 3.41 -18.46
N GLU A 307 10.50 3.60 -19.69
CA GLU A 307 9.08 3.83 -19.95
C GLU A 307 8.25 2.61 -19.54
N PRO A 308 7.09 2.81 -18.92
CA PRO A 308 6.22 1.69 -18.58
C PRO A 308 5.69 1.00 -19.83
N THR A 309 5.57 -0.32 -19.77
CA THR A 309 4.98 -1.13 -20.83
C THR A 309 3.56 -1.56 -20.48
N SER A 310 2.72 -1.79 -21.49
CA SER A 310 1.32 -2.22 -21.33
C SER A 310 1.01 -3.30 -22.36
N ALA A 311 0.45 -4.43 -21.93
CA ALA A 311 0.10 -5.53 -22.83
C ALA A 311 -1.03 -6.40 -22.27
N GLY A 312 -1.73 -7.12 -23.15
CA GLY A 312 -2.87 -7.98 -22.78
C GLY A 312 -4.18 -7.20 -22.67
N ASN A 313 -5.21 -7.85 -22.14
CA ASN A 313 -6.54 -7.25 -21.98
C ASN A 313 -7.11 -7.62 -20.60
N ARG A 314 -7.44 -6.62 -19.78
CA ARG A 314 -7.96 -6.83 -18.43
C ARG A 314 -9.46 -7.10 -18.33
N VAL A 315 -10.25 -6.75 -19.35
CA VAL A 315 -11.72 -6.69 -19.25
C VAL A 315 -12.33 -8.04 -18.87
N ALA A 316 -11.94 -9.12 -19.53
CA ALA A 316 -12.45 -10.46 -19.22
C ALA A 316 -12.00 -10.96 -17.82
N PRO A 317 -10.71 -10.85 -17.43
CA PRO A 317 -10.28 -11.13 -16.06
C PRO A 317 -11.06 -10.35 -14.98
N VAL A 318 -11.30 -9.05 -15.18
CA VAL A 318 -12.02 -8.23 -14.20
C VAL A 318 -13.50 -8.63 -14.12
N LYS A 319 -14.16 -8.92 -15.26
CA LYS A 319 -15.53 -9.50 -15.26
C LYS A 319 -15.60 -10.85 -14.54
N GLY A 320 -14.60 -11.71 -14.76
CA GLY A 320 -14.49 -13.00 -14.06
C GLY A 320 -14.32 -12.83 -12.55
N PHE A 321 -13.47 -11.88 -12.14
CA PHE A 321 -13.31 -11.52 -10.74
C PHE A 321 -14.62 -11.00 -10.13
N LEU A 322 -15.29 -10.04 -10.80
CA LEU A 322 -16.59 -9.52 -10.38
C LEU A 322 -17.60 -10.64 -10.09
N LYS A 323 -17.82 -11.53 -11.06
CA LYS A 323 -18.76 -12.65 -10.91
C LYS A 323 -18.40 -13.56 -9.74
N ASN A 324 -17.11 -13.88 -9.57
CA ASN A 324 -16.67 -14.74 -8.47
C ASN A 324 -16.85 -14.06 -7.11
N THR A 325 -16.57 -12.76 -7.02
CA THR A 325 -16.76 -11.97 -5.80
C THR A 325 -18.24 -11.85 -5.45
N GLU A 326 -19.14 -11.69 -6.43
CA GLU A 326 -20.59 -11.73 -6.21
C GLU A 326 -21.06 -13.08 -5.67
N LEU A 327 -20.59 -14.19 -6.27
CA LEU A 327 -20.94 -15.54 -5.81
C LEU A 327 -20.43 -15.81 -4.38
N ALA A 328 -19.16 -15.48 -4.10
CA ALA A 328 -18.59 -15.60 -2.76
C ALA A 328 -19.33 -14.71 -1.74
N ALA A 329 -19.72 -13.50 -2.16
CA ALA A 329 -20.54 -12.60 -1.37
C ALA A 329 -21.98 -13.12 -1.16
N GLY A 330 -22.54 -13.87 -2.11
CA GLY A 330 -23.87 -14.48 -2.03
C GLY A 330 -23.92 -15.80 -1.25
N GLY A 331 -22.78 -16.32 -0.77
CA GLY A 331 -22.70 -17.64 -0.14
C GLY A 331 -22.89 -18.80 -1.13
N LEU A 332 -22.79 -18.51 -2.44
CA LEU A 332 -22.95 -19.49 -3.50
C LEU A 332 -21.61 -20.17 -3.82
N PRO A 333 -21.61 -21.43 -4.28
CA PRO A 333 -20.39 -22.14 -4.63
C PRO A 333 -19.66 -21.40 -5.76
N VAL A 334 -18.44 -20.93 -5.45
CA VAL A 334 -17.54 -20.37 -6.44
C VAL A 334 -17.07 -21.53 -7.32
N ARG A 335 -17.36 -21.50 -8.62
CA ARG A 335 -16.79 -22.47 -9.57
C ARG A 335 -15.31 -22.17 -9.75
N GLY A 336 -14.49 -22.67 -8.83
CA GLY A 336 -13.05 -22.63 -8.93
C GLY A 336 -12.56 -23.42 -10.14
N MET A 337 -11.41 -23.03 -10.67
CA MET A 337 -10.76 -23.78 -11.73
C MET A 337 -10.45 -25.21 -11.26
N PRO A 338 -10.74 -26.26 -12.06
CA PRO A 338 -10.40 -27.64 -11.71
C PRO A 338 -8.92 -27.78 -11.37
N ASN A 339 -8.59 -28.56 -10.33
CA ASN A 339 -7.21 -28.65 -9.82
C ASN A 339 -6.19 -29.07 -10.88
N TRP A 340 -6.58 -29.96 -11.80
CA TRP A 340 -5.71 -30.43 -12.88
C TRP A 340 -5.39 -29.33 -13.92
N LEU A 341 -6.24 -28.31 -14.05
CA LEU A 341 -6.08 -27.21 -15.02
C LEU A 341 -5.26 -26.05 -14.44
N ARG A 342 -5.18 -25.92 -13.12
CA ARG A 342 -4.49 -24.81 -12.44
C ARG A 342 -2.99 -24.70 -12.79
N PRO A 343 -2.20 -25.79 -12.87
CA PRO A 343 -0.79 -25.69 -13.24
C PRO A 343 -0.59 -25.15 -14.66
N PHE A 344 -1.39 -25.64 -15.62
CA PHE A 344 -1.35 -25.18 -17.01
C PHE A 344 -1.70 -23.69 -17.12
N MET A 345 -2.79 -23.27 -16.48
CA MET A 345 -3.20 -21.86 -16.48
C MET A 345 -2.19 -20.99 -15.73
N GLY A 346 -1.58 -21.48 -14.65
CA GLY A 346 -0.50 -20.79 -13.94
C GLY A 346 0.73 -20.53 -14.82
N TRP A 347 1.05 -21.44 -15.74
CA TRP A 347 2.10 -21.25 -16.74
C TRP A 347 1.69 -20.32 -17.90
N LEU A 348 0.40 -20.31 -18.26
CA LEU A 348 -0.12 -19.54 -19.39
C LEU A 348 -0.41 -18.06 -19.04
N MET A 349 -1.01 -17.80 -17.87
CA MET A 349 -1.45 -16.46 -17.45
C MET A 349 -0.35 -15.38 -17.52
N PRO A 350 0.91 -15.63 -17.11
CA PRO A 350 1.99 -14.64 -17.24
C PRO A 350 2.34 -14.26 -18.68
N LYS A 351 1.90 -15.05 -19.68
CA LYS A 351 2.20 -14.84 -21.11
C LYS A 351 1.08 -14.20 -21.90
N VAL A 352 -0.17 -14.40 -21.48
CA VAL A 352 -1.36 -13.93 -22.22
C VAL A 352 -2.23 -12.95 -21.42
N GLY A 353 -2.09 -12.93 -20.09
CA GLY A 353 -2.82 -12.03 -19.20
C GLY A 353 -2.38 -10.58 -19.34
N PRO A 354 -3.13 -9.65 -18.69
CA PRO A 354 -2.73 -8.25 -18.60
C PRO A 354 -1.36 -8.12 -17.91
N ARG A 355 -0.50 -7.25 -18.43
CA ARG A 355 0.90 -7.06 -17.99
C ARG A 355 1.29 -5.59 -17.98
N GLY A 356 2.24 -5.26 -17.09
CA GLY A 356 2.68 -3.89 -16.87
C GLY A 356 1.51 -3.01 -16.46
N ILE A 357 1.33 -1.87 -17.12
CA ILE A 357 0.25 -0.94 -16.78
C ILE A 357 -1.14 -1.57 -16.92
N GLU A 358 -1.35 -2.49 -17.86
CA GLU A 358 -2.65 -3.16 -18.01
C GLU A 358 -2.98 -4.05 -16.80
N PHE A 359 -1.96 -4.67 -16.19
CA PHE A 359 -2.13 -5.41 -14.92
C PHE A 359 -2.46 -4.46 -13.77
N ALA A 360 -1.76 -3.34 -13.67
CA ALA A 360 -2.03 -2.33 -12.65
C ALA A 360 -3.48 -1.79 -12.73
N ARG A 361 -3.96 -1.47 -13.94
CA ARG A 361 -5.38 -1.08 -14.17
C ARG A 361 -6.33 -2.19 -13.71
N ALA A 362 -6.05 -3.45 -14.07
CA ALA A 362 -6.87 -4.59 -13.68
C ALA A 362 -7.00 -4.70 -12.16
N ARG A 363 -5.89 -4.54 -11.43
CA ARG A 363 -5.86 -4.61 -9.96
C ARG A 363 -6.62 -3.46 -9.31
N VAL A 364 -6.53 -2.25 -9.86
CA VAL A 364 -7.29 -1.09 -9.39
C VAL A 364 -8.79 -1.29 -9.62
N GLU A 365 -9.22 -1.76 -10.79
CA GLU A 365 -10.62 -2.04 -11.08
C GLU A 365 -11.18 -3.19 -10.23
N MET A 366 -10.42 -4.28 -10.05
CA MET A 366 -10.79 -5.39 -9.14
C MET A 366 -10.98 -4.88 -7.71
N LYS A 367 -10.12 -3.97 -7.24
CA LYS A 367 -10.25 -3.40 -5.89
C LYS A 367 -11.48 -2.51 -5.75
N ALA A 368 -11.81 -1.74 -6.79
CA ALA A 368 -13.02 -0.93 -6.84
C ALA A 368 -14.28 -1.82 -6.82
N VAL A 369 -14.28 -2.92 -7.59
CA VAL A 369 -15.35 -3.94 -7.57
C VAL A 369 -15.52 -4.53 -6.16
N GLU A 370 -14.41 -4.98 -5.55
CA GLU A 370 -14.40 -5.53 -4.20
C GLU A 370 -15.02 -4.55 -3.19
N THR A 371 -14.63 -3.27 -3.28
CA THR A 371 -15.13 -2.21 -2.40
C THR A 371 -16.66 -2.08 -2.48
N VAL A 372 -17.21 -1.99 -3.70
CA VAL A 372 -18.67 -1.83 -3.89
C VAL A 372 -19.41 -3.04 -3.34
N LEU A 373 -19.00 -4.25 -3.71
CA LEU A 373 -19.72 -5.48 -3.31
C LEU A 373 -19.66 -5.73 -1.81
N HIS A 374 -18.51 -5.55 -1.18
CA HIS A 374 -18.37 -5.76 0.26
C HIS A 374 -19.10 -4.70 1.07
N LEU A 375 -19.08 -3.43 0.65
CA LEU A 375 -19.87 -2.39 1.34
C LEU A 375 -21.37 -2.62 1.15
N ARG A 376 -21.84 -3.03 -0.03
CA ARG A 376 -23.26 -3.39 -0.23
C ARG A 376 -23.72 -4.46 0.73
N ARG A 377 -22.89 -5.49 0.95
CA ARG A 377 -23.23 -6.63 1.80
C ARG A 377 -23.20 -6.29 3.29
N HIS A 378 -22.16 -5.57 3.75
CA HIS A 378 -21.88 -5.44 5.18
C HIS A 378 -22.19 -4.03 5.73
N TYR A 379 -22.14 -3.00 4.88
CA TYR A 379 -22.13 -1.60 5.27
C TYR A 379 -22.93 -0.69 4.33
N LYS A 380 -24.07 -1.16 3.81
CA LYS A 380 -24.88 -0.44 2.80
C LYS A 380 -25.15 1.01 3.22
N HIS A 381 -25.48 1.23 4.49
CA HIS A 381 -25.78 2.56 5.05
C HIS A 381 -24.57 3.52 5.06
N LYS A 382 -23.33 3.03 4.95
CA LYS A 382 -22.10 3.85 4.90
C LYS A 382 -21.64 4.17 3.47
N MET A 383 -22.14 3.47 2.44
CA MET A 383 -21.67 3.58 1.05
C MET A 383 -21.64 5.01 0.51
N LYS A 384 -22.74 5.76 0.72
CA LYS A 384 -22.85 7.17 0.28
C LYS A 384 -21.75 8.08 0.82
N ASN A 385 -21.11 7.69 1.91
CA ASN A 385 -20.00 8.44 2.49
C ASN A 385 -18.65 7.86 2.11
N MET A 386 -18.53 6.53 2.05
CA MET A 386 -17.25 5.84 1.91
C MET A 386 -16.76 5.68 0.48
N ILE A 387 -17.64 5.74 -0.54
CA ILE A 387 -17.27 5.48 -1.95
C ILE A 387 -17.21 6.80 -2.73
N PRO A 388 -16.00 7.30 -3.05
CA PRO A 388 -15.84 8.48 -3.90
C PRO A 388 -16.24 8.23 -5.35
N ALA A 389 -16.47 9.33 -6.09
CA ALA A 389 -16.87 9.29 -7.50
C ALA A 389 -15.87 8.53 -8.40
N HIS A 390 -14.57 8.59 -8.13
CA HIS A 390 -13.57 7.89 -8.96
C HIS A 390 -13.71 6.37 -8.86
N VAL A 391 -14.16 5.83 -7.73
CA VAL A 391 -14.39 4.39 -7.57
C VAL A 391 -15.60 3.96 -8.42
N TRP A 392 -16.67 4.75 -8.41
CA TRP A 392 -17.84 4.50 -9.26
C TRP A 392 -17.48 4.53 -10.75
N ALA A 393 -16.63 5.47 -11.16
CA ALA A 393 -16.16 5.56 -12.54
C ALA A 393 -15.41 4.30 -12.99
N LEU A 394 -14.61 3.69 -12.10
CA LEU A 394 -13.83 2.47 -12.39
C LEU A 394 -14.70 1.23 -12.59
N VAL A 395 -15.83 1.15 -11.88
CA VAL A 395 -16.70 -0.05 -11.91
C VAL A 395 -17.84 0.06 -12.92
N LYS A 396 -18.17 1.28 -13.39
CA LYS A 396 -19.22 1.53 -14.38
C LYS A 396 -19.10 0.67 -15.65
N PRO A 397 -17.92 0.48 -16.27
CA PRO A 397 -17.78 -0.37 -17.46
C PRO A 397 -18.17 -1.84 -17.24
N TYR A 398 -18.27 -2.26 -15.97
CA TYR A 398 -18.62 -3.61 -15.56
C TYR A 398 -20.08 -3.72 -15.09
N GLY A 399 -20.89 -2.68 -15.26
CA GLY A 399 -22.33 -2.68 -14.93
C GLY A 399 -22.65 -2.44 -13.45
N LEU A 400 -21.65 -2.07 -12.63
CA LEU A 400 -21.90 -1.65 -11.26
C LEU A 400 -22.14 -0.13 -11.23
N GLU A 401 -23.36 0.25 -10.87
CA GLU A 401 -23.75 1.66 -10.68
C GLU A 401 -24.35 1.86 -9.29
N PRO A 402 -24.29 3.07 -8.70
CA PRO A 402 -24.91 3.34 -7.40
C PRO A 402 -26.42 3.05 -7.42
N GLN A 403 -26.92 2.38 -6.38
CA GLN A 403 -28.36 2.22 -6.12
C GLN A 403 -28.88 3.37 -5.23
N ASP A 404 -30.20 3.43 -5.06
CA ASP A 404 -30.85 4.40 -4.17
C ASP A 404 -30.20 4.42 -2.78
N GLY A 405 -29.76 5.62 -2.36
CA GLY A 405 -29.08 5.85 -1.07
C GLY A 405 -27.60 5.45 -1.02
N GLU A 406 -26.99 4.97 -2.11
CA GLU A 406 -25.56 4.62 -2.18
C GLU A 406 -24.66 5.76 -2.65
N ARG A 407 -25.25 6.85 -3.17
CA ARG A 407 -24.57 8.08 -3.56
C ARG A 407 -25.14 9.25 -2.77
N ARG A 408 -24.32 10.27 -2.51
CA ARG A 408 -24.81 11.57 -2.04
C ARG A 408 -25.41 12.32 -3.24
N ASP A 409 -26.57 12.91 -3.02
CA ASP A 409 -27.19 13.87 -3.95
C ASP A 409 -26.25 15.05 -4.24
#